data_AF-A0AAD1M973-F1
#
_entry.id   AF-A0AAD1M973-F1
#
_cell.length_a   1.000
_cell.length_b   1.000
_cell.length_c   1.000
_cell.angle_alpha   90.00
_cell.angle_beta   90.00
_cell.angle_gamma   90.00
#
_symmetry.space_group_name_H-M   'P 1'
#
loop_
_entity.id
_entity.type
_entity.pdbx_description
1 polymer ?
#
loop_
_entity_poly.entity_id
_entity_poly.type
_entity_poly.pdbx_seq_one_letter_code
_entity_poly.pdbx_strand_id
1 'polypeptide(L)'
;MQSALGQVFDPRENALNAWRLVLASGVILQHSWPLTGRELATPFTGLLTQVWVDAFFVVSGFLITGSWLNNPRLREYAVARALRIFPGLWVCLLVIAFVLAPIGAALSGGSLRLSSQIAYVLNNAVLNI
;
A
#
# COMPACT_ATOMS: atom_id res chain seq x y z
N MET A 1 -27.28 0.20 -25.44
CA MET A 1 -26.65 1.53 -25.43
C MET A 1 -25.62 1.55 -24.31
N GLN A 2 -24.37 1.14 -24.59
CA GLN A 2 -23.28 1.33 -23.63
C GLN A 2 -22.97 2.83 -23.66
N SER A 3 -23.13 3.52 -22.53
CA SER A 3 -22.84 4.95 -22.40
C SER A 3 -21.37 5.20 -22.74
N ALA A 4 -21.05 6.31 -23.42
CA ALA A 4 -19.67 6.66 -23.81
C ALA A 4 -18.66 6.60 -22.64
N LEU A 5 -19.14 6.88 -21.42
CA LEU A 5 -18.36 6.74 -20.18
C LEU A 5 -17.98 5.30 -19.84
N GLY A 6 -18.83 4.31 -20.14
CA GLY A 6 -18.55 2.90 -19.90
C GLY A 6 -17.41 2.36 -20.77
N GLN A 7 -17.23 2.89 -21.98
CA GLN A 7 -16.09 2.55 -22.85
C GLN A 7 -14.78 3.21 -22.36
N VAL A 8 -14.82 4.48 -21.97
CA VAL A 8 -13.63 5.20 -21.46
C VAL A 8 -13.05 4.57 -20.19
N PHE A 9 -13.90 3.96 -19.36
CA PHE A 9 -13.48 3.29 -18.13
C PHE A 9 -13.36 1.76 -18.25
N ASP A 10 -13.26 1.21 -19.47
CA ASP A 10 -12.97 -0.22 -19.63
C ASP A 10 -11.66 -0.55 -18.89
N PRO A 11 -11.65 -1.50 -17.92
CA PRO A 11 -10.45 -1.90 -17.19
C PRO A 11 -9.29 -2.34 -18.07
N ARG A 12 -9.56 -2.75 -19.32
CA ARG A 12 -8.54 -3.17 -20.30
C ARG A 12 -7.94 -2.00 -21.09
N GLU A 13 -8.64 -0.86 -21.15
CA GLU A 13 -8.24 0.30 -21.97
C GLU A 13 -7.91 1.55 -21.14
N ASN A 14 -7.94 1.45 -19.80
CA ASN A 14 -7.62 2.58 -18.92
C ASN A 14 -6.31 2.40 -18.12
N ALA A 15 -5.70 3.53 -17.75
CA ALA A 15 -4.47 3.59 -16.97
C ALA A 15 -4.70 3.86 -15.47
N LEU A 16 -5.90 3.61 -14.93
CA LEU A 16 -6.22 3.94 -13.54
C LEU A 16 -5.36 3.16 -12.53
N ASN A 17 -4.94 1.94 -12.87
CA ASN A 17 -3.97 1.19 -12.06
C ASN A 17 -2.58 1.83 -12.04
N ALA A 18 -2.13 2.42 -13.15
CA ALA A 18 -0.87 3.16 -13.19
C ALA A 18 -0.96 4.44 -12.36
N TRP A 19 -2.08 5.17 -12.45
CA TRP A 19 -2.34 6.32 -11.58
C TRP A 19 -2.32 5.95 -10.10
N ARG A 20 -2.90 4.81 -9.73
CA ARG A 20 -2.82 4.30 -8.35
C ARG A 20 -1.38 4.06 -7.90
N LEU A 21 -0.52 3.54 -8.77
CA LEU A 21 0.89 3.35 -8.46
C LEU A 21 1.61 4.70 -8.24
N VAL A 22 1.36 5.68 -9.11
CA VAL A 22 1.94 7.04 -8.98
C VAL A 22 1.49 7.68 -7.67
N LEU A 23 0.19 7.63 -7.36
CA LEU A 23 -0.38 8.19 -6.15
C LEU A 23 0.17 7.49 -4.89
N ALA A 24 0.23 6.14 -4.88
CA ALA A 24 0.81 5.37 -3.77
C ALA A 24 2.30 5.69 -3.58
N SER A 25 3.05 5.88 -4.67
CA SER A 25 4.46 6.28 -4.61
C SER A 25 4.60 7.68 -3.99
N GLY A 26 3.73 8.62 -4.35
CA GLY A 26 3.65 9.94 -3.72
C GLY A 26 3.42 9.86 -2.21
N VAL A 27 2.50 8.99 -1.76
CA VAL A 27 2.24 8.74 -0.32
C VAL A 27 3.51 8.24 0.38
N ILE A 28 4.23 7.27 -0.22
CA ILE A 28 5.46 6.70 0.35
C ILE A 28 6.54 7.78 0.47
N LEU A 29 6.80 8.54 -0.61
CA LEU A 29 7.82 9.59 -0.63
C LEU A 29 7.54 10.65 0.45
N GLN A 30 6.27 11.05 0.57
CA GLN A 30 5.87 12.03 1.56
C GLN A 30 6.07 11.55 3.00
N HIS A 31 5.68 10.31 3.32
CA HIS A 31 5.85 9.76 4.68
C HIS A 31 7.31 9.39 4.98
N SER A 32 8.13 9.22 3.95
CA SER A 32 9.57 8.98 4.11
C SER A 32 10.37 10.26 4.31
N TRP A 33 9.81 11.42 3.93
CA TRP A 33 10.52 12.71 4.00
C TRP A 33 10.98 13.10 5.42
N PRO A 34 10.15 12.94 6.49
CA PRO A 34 10.58 13.24 7.86
C PRO A 34 11.81 12.46 8.32
N LEU A 35 12.05 11.26 7.77
CA LEU A 35 13.22 10.44 8.09
C LEU A 35 14.55 11.10 7.67
N THR A 36 14.51 12.10 6.78
CA THR A 36 15.70 12.86 6.38
C THR A 36 16.13 13.92 7.40
N GLY A 37 15.37 14.09 8.50
CA GLY A 37 15.58 15.15 9.48
C GLY A 37 15.24 16.55 8.96
N ARG A 38 14.60 16.64 7.79
CA ARG A 38 14.16 17.90 7.18
C ARG A 38 12.65 17.99 7.26
N GLU A 39 12.14 19.03 7.91
CA GLU A 39 10.73 19.36 7.81
C GLU A 39 10.52 20.34 6.67
N LEU A 40 9.56 20.03 5.80
CA LEU A 40 9.04 20.99 4.85
C LEU A 40 8.11 21.94 5.65
N ALA A 41 8.70 22.94 6.31
CA ALA A 41 7.95 23.91 7.10
C ALA A 41 7.35 25.00 6.18
N THR A 42 6.36 24.63 5.36
CA THR A 42 5.59 25.60 4.57
C THR A 42 4.09 25.45 4.84
N PRO A 43 3.27 26.51 4.73
CA PRO A 43 1.81 26.41 4.93
C PRO A 43 1.12 25.39 4.02
N PHE A 44 1.78 24.98 2.93
CA PHE A 44 1.28 24.04 1.95
C PHE A 44 1.64 22.58 2.24
N THR A 45 2.49 22.28 3.24
CA THR A 45 2.85 20.87 3.47
C THR A 45 1.70 20.02 3.92
N GLY A 46 0.80 20.51 4.77
CA GLY A 46 -0.40 19.76 5.17
C GLY A 46 -1.25 19.38 3.95
N LEU A 47 -1.44 20.31 3.02
CA LEU A 47 -2.19 20.07 1.78
C LEU A 47 -1.46 19.09 0.86
N LEU A 48 -0.17 19.31 0.60
CA LEU A 48 0.62 18.40 -0.24
C LEU A 48 0.76 17.00 0.37
N THR A 49 0.76 16.90 1.71
CA THR A 49 0.77 15.60 2.39
C THR A 49 -0.51 14.81 2.18
N GLN A 50 -1.66 15.50 2.17
CA GLN A 50 -2.96 14.85 2.14
C GLN A 50 -3.43 14.58 0.70
N VAL A 51 -3.06 15.42 -0.26
CA VAL A 51 -3.51 15.28 -1.66
C VAL A 51 -3.18 13.91 -2.25
N TRP A 52 -2.01 13.35 -1.99
CA TRP A 52 -1.63 12.03 -2.52
C TRP A 52 -2.51 10.91 -1.97
N VAL A 53 -2.78 10.93 -0.66
CA VAL A 53 -3.59 9.91 0.00
C VAL A 53 -5.07 10.08 -0.34
N ASP A 54 -5.57 11.31 -0.40
CA ASP A 54 -6.96 11.62 -0.77
C ASP A 54 -7.23 11.18 -2.21
N ALA A 55 -6.37 11.55 -3.16
CA ALA A 55 -6.52 11.12 -4.55
C ALA A 55 -6.39 9.61 -4.70
N PHE A 56 -5.47 8.96 -3.96
CA PHE A 56 -5.33 7.51 -3.96
C PHE A 56 -6.61 6.81 -3.48
N PHE A 57 -7.23 7.33 -2.41
CA PHE A 57 -8.48 6.81 -1.87
C PHE A 57 -9.68 7.06 -2.79
N VAL A 58 -9.77 8.23 -3.43
CA VAL A 58 -10.85 8.53 -4.39
C VAL A 58 -10.78 7.59 -5.60
N VAL A 59 -9.62 7.46 -6.24
CA VAL A 59 -9.45 6.58 -7.41
C VAL A 59 -9.66 5.12 -7.04
N SER A 60 -9.09 4.69 -5.90
CA SER A 60 -9.28 3.32 -5.44
C SER A 60 -10.74 3.05 -5.08
N GLY A 61 -11.41 3.96 -4.36
CA GLY A 61 -12.82 3.87 -3.99
C GLY A 61 -13.73 3.71 -5.21
N PHE A 62 -13.49 4.51 -6.26
CA PHE A 62 -14.21 4.40 -7.53
C PHE A 62 -14.09 3.00 -8.14
N LEU A 63 -12.87 2.47 -8.27
CA LEU A 63 -12.64 1.12 -8.83
C LEU A 63 -13.21 0.01 -7.93
N ILE A 64 -13.14 0.20 -6.62
CA ILE A 64 -13.65 -0.74 -5.63
C ILE A 64 -15.18 -0.84 -5.75
N THR A 65 -15.87 0.29 -5.80
CA THR A 65 -17.32 0.35 -5.98
C THR A 65 -17.74 -0.22 -7.33
N GLY A 66 -17.02 0.12 -8.41
CA GLY A 66 -17.27 -0.47 -9.73
C GLY A 66 -17.10 -1.99 -9.75
N SER A 67 -16.07 -2.52 -9.09
CA SER A 67 -15.87 -3.97 -8.95
C SER A 67 -17.00 -4.64 -8.18
N TRP A 68 -17.56 -4.00 -7.16
CA TRP A 68 -18.69 -4.53 -6.40
C TRP A 68 -19.98 -4.54 -7.23
N LEU A 69 -20.29 -3.44 -7.92
CA LEU A 69 -21.49 -3.31 -8.75
C LEU A 69 -21.51 -4.31 -9.91
N ASN A 70 -20.34 -4.68 -10.45
CA ASN A 70 -20.23 -5.67 -11.52
C ASN A 70 -20.40 -7.12 -11.06
N ASN A 71 -20.02 -7.46 -9.81
CA ASN A 71 -20.21 -8.81 -9.25
C ASN A 71 -20.41 -8.73 -7.72
N PRO A 72 -21.65 -8.57 -7.24
CA PRO A 72 -21.96 -8.31 -5.83
C PRO A 72 -21.96 -9.59 -4.97
N ARG A 73 -20.93 -10.43 -5.13
CA ARG A 73 -20.74 -11.66 -4.34
C ARG A 73 -19.69 -11.41 -3.28
N LEU A 74 -20.14 -11.19 -2.04
CA LEU A 74 -19.28 -10.83 -0.91
C LEU A 74 -18.08 -11.77 -0.73
N ARG A 75 -18.31 -13.08 -0.80
CA ARG A 75 -17.26 -14.08 -0.60
C ARG A 75 -16.18 -14.02 -1.69
N GLU A 76 -16.57 -13.98 -2.95
CA GLU A 76 -15.62 -13.91 -4.09
C GLU A 76 -14.82 -12.61 -4.05
N TYR A 77 -15.50 -11.50 -3.78
CA TYR A 77 -14.89 -10.18 -3.65
C TYR A 77 -13.88 -10.10 -2.50
N ALA A 78 -14.24 -10.61 -1.31
CA ALA A 78 -13.38 -10.62 -0.14
C ALA A 78 -12.15 -11.52 -0.35
N VAL A 79 -12.34 -12.72 -0.90
CA VAL A 79 -11.24 -13.66 -1.19
C VAL A 79 -10.28 -13.07 -2.22
N ALA A 80 -10.77 -12.47 -3.30
CA ALA A 80 -9.93 -11.84 -4.32
C ALA A 80 -9.04 -10.72 -3.74
N ARG A 81 -9.56 -9.96 -2.76
CA ARG A 81 -8.79 -8.91 -2.08
C ARG A 81 -7.81 -9.46 -1.06
N ALA A 82 -8.22 -10.46 -0.29
CA ALA A 82 -7.33 -11.13 0.65
C ALA A 82 -6.12 -11.70 -0.10
N LEU A 83 -6.35 -12.43 -1.20
CA LEU A 83 -5.28 -12.97 -2.05
C LEU A 83 -4.42 -11.89 -2.73
N ARG A 84 -4.88 -10.64 -2.79
CA ARG A 84 -4.07 -9.52 -3.29
C ARG A 84 -3.22 -8.87 -2.20
N ILE A 85 -3.72 -8.78 -0.97
CA ILE A 85 -3.08 -8.04 0.13
C ILE A 85 -2.13 -8.94 0.92
N PHE A 86 -2.58 -10.14 1.33
CA PHE A 86 -1.82 -11.03 2.21
C PHE A 86 -0.49 -11.50 1.63
N PRO A 87 -0.40 -11.92 0.34
CA PRO A 87 0.89 -12.32 -0.22
C PRO A 87 1.91 -11.19 -0.22
N GLY A 88 1.48 -9.96 -0.54
CA GLY A 88 2.33 -8.78 -0.48
C GLY A 88 2.80 -8.47 0.95
N LEU A 89 1.89 -8.58 1.93
CA LEU A 89 2.20 -8.43 3.34
C LEU A 89 3.26 -9.45 3.81
N TRP A 90 3.07 -10.74 3.53
CA TRP A 90 3.99 -11.78 3.97
C TRP A 90 5.39 -11.61 3.37
N VAL A 91 5.48 -11.29 2.08
CA VAL A 91 6.77 -10.98 1.44
C VAL A 91 7.42 -9.77 2.11
N CYS A 92 6.66 -8.71 2.38
CA CYS A 92 7.17 -7.52 3.08
C CYS A 92 7.71 -7.85 4.48
N LEU A 93 6.97 -8.63 5.27
CA LEU A 93 7.39 -9.06 6.61
C LEU A 93 8.68 -9.89 6.56
N LEU A 94 8.80 -10.81 5.61
CA LEU A 94 10.01 -11.61 5.44
C LEU A 94 11.21 -10.73 5.05
N VAL A 95 11.03 -9.80 4.12
CA VAL A 95 12.08 -8.86 3.70
C VAL A 95 12.51 -7.96 4.87
N ILE A 96 11.57 -7.43 5.64
CA ILE A 96 11.89 -6.59 6.81
C ILE A 96 12.66 -7.41 7.84
N ALA A 97 12.14 -8.59 8.22
CA ALA A 97 12.68 -9.38 9.32
C ALA A 97 14.06 -9.98 8.99
N PHE A 98 14.25 -10.48 7.78
CA PHE A 98 15.42 -11.29 7.41
C PHE A 98 16.39 -10.62 6.45
N VAL A 99 16.05 -9.44 5.89
CA VAL A 99 16.95 -8.66 5.02
C VAL A 99 17.26 -7.31 5.64
N LEU A 100 16.24 -6.47 5.86
CA LEU A 100 16.46 -5.09 6.31
C LEU A 100 16.92 -5.00 7.76
N ALA A 101 16.32 -5.78 8.68
CA ALA A 101 16.73 -5.77 10.08
C ALA A 101 18.18 -6.26 10.28
N PRO A 102 18.64 -7.39 9.69
CA PRO A 102 20.04 -7.80 9.75
C PRO A 102 21.02 -6.77 9.21
N ILE A 103 20.68 -6.11 8.09
CA ILE A 103 21.49 -5.01 7.56
C ILE A 103 21.58 -3.87 8.58
N GLY A 104 20.45 -3.46 9.16
CA GLY A 104 20.41 -2.40 10.18
C GLY A 104 21.21 -2.75 11.45
N ALA A 105 21.16 -4.00 11.88
CA ALA A 105 21.94 -4.50 13.01
C ALA A 105 23.44 -4.53 12.73
N ALA A 106 23.85 -4.98 11.53
CA ALA A 106 25.24 -4.98 11.10
C ALA A 106 25.82 -3.55 11.05
N LEU A 107 25.03 -2.58 10.58
CA LEU A 107 25.44 -1.17 10.51
C LEU A 107 25.52 -0.51 11.89
N SER A 108 24.63 -0.89 12.82
CA SER A 108 24.56 -0.29 14.17
C SER A 108 25.40 -1.02 15.23
N GLY A 109 26.08 -2.12 14.86
CA GLY A 109 26.79 -2.99 15.81
C GLY A 109 25.85 -3.76 16.76
N GLY A 110 24.58 -3.91 16.39
CA GLY A 110 23.57 -4.61 17.17
C GLY A 110 23.58 -6.13 16.96
N SER A 111 22.96 -6.87 17.87
CA SER A 111 22.72 -8.31 17.73
C SER A 111 21.23 -8.59 17.54
N LEU A 112 20.90 -9.46 16.59
CA LEU A 112 19.53 -9.94 16.38
C LEU A 112 19.41 -11.39 16.81
N ARG A 113 18.30 -11.70 17.48
CA ARG A 113 17.93 -13.08 17.81
C ARG A 113 17.03 -13.62 16.70
N LEU A 114 17.23 -14.87 16.31
CA LEU A 114 16.36 -15.52 15.31
C LEU A 114 14.92 -15.65 15.83
N SER A 115 14.77 -15.92 17.13
CA SER A 115 13.46 -16.02 17.78
C SER A 115 12.64 -14.73 17.69
N SER A 116 13.28 -13.55 17.80
CA SER A 116 12.58 -12.28 17.69
C SER A 116 12.16 -11.97 16.25
N GLN A 117 12.94 -12.38 15.25
CA GLN A 117 12.59 -12.23 13.84
C GLN A 117 11.39 -13.11 13.47
N ILE A 118 11.40 -14.37 13.91
CA ILE A 118 10.28 -15.30 13.70
C ILE A 118 9.03 -14.79 14.43
N ALA A 119 9.16 -14.36 15.68
CA ALA A 119 8.04 -13.81 16.46
C ALA A 119 7.46 -12.55 15.80
N TYR A 120 8.30 -11.66 15.26
CA TYR A 120 7.84 -10.49 14.51
C TYR A 120 6.98 -10.89 13.30
N VAL A 121 7.43 -11.85 12.49
CA VAL A 121 6.67 -12.31 11.33
C VAL A 121 5.35 -12.94 11.76
N LEU A 122 5.37 -13.84 12.75
CA LEU A 122 4.17 -14.55 13.18
C LEU A 122 3.12 -13.63 13.82
N ASN A 123 3.54 -12.67 14.65
CA ASN A 123 2.63 -11.70 15.23
C ASN A 123 2.02 -10.81 14.13
N ASN A 124 2.79 -10.36 13.14
CA ASN A 124 2.26 -9.45 12.14
C ASN A 124 1.57 -10.15 10.95
N ALA A 125 1.73 -11.46 10.76
CA ALA A 125 1.25 -12.21 9.58
C ALA A 125 -0.28 -12.18 9.38
N VAL A 126 -1.04 -11.97 10.45
CA VAL A 126 -2.50 -11.88 10.45
C VAL A 126 -2.97 -10.53 11.00
N LEU A 127 -2.11 -9.49 10.92
CA LEU A 127 -2.38 -8.16 11.47
C LEU A 127 -2.70 -8.18 12.98
N ASN A 128 -2.05 -9.07 13.74
CA ASN A 128 -2.13 -9.04 15.20
C ASN A 128 -1.16 -7.95 15.68
N ILE A 129 -1.70 -6.73 15.77
CA ILE A 129 -1.05 -5.51 16.28
C ILE A 129 -1.63 -5.19 17.66
#